data_AF-F8CML3-F1
#
_entry.id   AF-F8CML3-F1
#
_cell.length_a   1.000
_cell.length_b   1.000
_cell.length_c   1.000
_cell.angle_alpha   90.00
_cell.angle_beta   90.00
_cell.angle_gamma   90.00
#
_symmetry.space_group_name_H-M   'P 1'
#
loop_
_entity.id
_entity.type
_entity.pdbx_description
1 polymer ?
#
loop_
_entity_poly.entity_id
_entity_poly.type
_entity_poly.pdbx_seq_one_letter_code
_entity_poly.pdbx_strand_id
1 'polypeptide(L)'
;MHRSTRLAGVCLVVATLLTLTGCSSSLRKNYVRDKAADHVYRKELAELWPHVQEVLRSHGYSWKEMPGRYVLETEWLDSGGGSLGPGTASRFLVQGIVLASGGTALRVMRGDRITQSIGVGYVDREIKTEEEYAQAVNDSQASGVLPTRQNYFRDLEIELEILRLSDPEAAARLDAEALAAHP
;
A
#
# COMPACT_ATOMS: atom_id res chain seq x y z
N MET A 1 -43.93 13.63 -32.16
CA MET A 1 -43.34 13.14 -30.89
C MET A 1 -41.96 12.48 -31.14
N HIS A 2 -40.92 13.24 -31.49
CA HIS A 2 -39.60 12.68 -31.88
C HIS A 2 -38.39 13.26 -31.10
N ARG A 3 -38.60 13.83 -29.90
CA ARG A 3 -37.50 14.41 -29.10
C ARG A 3 -36.85 13.45 -28.10
N SER A 4 -37.51 12.36 -27.72
CA SER A 4 -37.06 11.51 -26.60
C SER A 4 -35.97 10.48 -26.95
N THR A 5 -35.81 10.10 -28.21
CA THR A 5 -34.81 9.09 -28.63
C THR A 5 -33.39 9.64 -28.74
N ARG A 6 -33.22 10.96 -28.92
CA ARG A 6 -31.89 11.59 -29.00
C ARG A 6 -31.20 11.72 -27.63
N LEU A 7 -31.97 11.90 -26.56
CA LEU A 7 -31.44 12.03 -25.19
C LEU A 7 -30.91 10.70 -24.64
N ALA A 8 -31.57 9.58 -24.94
CA ALA A 8 -31.13 8.26 -24.51
C ALA A 8 -29.79 7.83 -25.15
N GLY A 9 -29.57 8.17 -26.42
CA GLY A 9 -28.31 7.89 -27.12
C GLY A 9 -27.13 8.69 -26.57
N VAL A 10 -27.35 9.95 -26.19
CA VAL A 10 -26.30 10.81 -25.61
C VAL A 10 -25.87 10.32 -24.23
N CYS A 11 -26.80 9.91 -23.36
CA CYS A 11 -26.45 9.38 -22.04
C CYS A 11 -25.67 8.06 -22.11
N LEU A 12 -25.98 7.19 -23.08
CA LEU A 12 -25.29 5.91 -23.25
C LEU A 12 -23.86 6.07 -23.77
N VAL A 13 -23.61 7.08 -24.61
CA VAL A 13 -22.27 7.44 -25.10
C VAL A 13 -21.42 8.10 -24.00
N VAL A 14 -22.01 8.95 -23.16
CA VAL A 14 -21.29 9.56 -22.03
C VAL A 14 -20.90 8.50 -20.99
N ALA A 15 -21.78 7.54 -20.69
CA ALA A 15 -21.48 6.45 -19.76
C ALA A 15 -20.34 5.55 -20.26
N THR A 16 -20.27 5.25 -21.57
CA THR A 16 -19.18 4.46 -22.15
C THR A 16 -17.85 5.23 -22.17
N LEU A 17 -17.87 6.54 -22.45
CA LEU A 17 -16.68 7.39 -22.35
C LEU A 17 -16.13 7.48 -20.92
N LEU A 18 -17.00 7.54 -19.90
CA LEU A 18 -16.58 7.56 -18.49
C LEU A 18 -15.97 6.22 -18.03
N THR A 19 -16.37 5.09 -18.61
CA THR A 19 -15.74 3.80 -18.30
C THR A 19 -14.36 3.62 -18.93
N LEU A 20 -14.09 4.26 -20.08
CA LEU A 20 -12.80 4.16 -20.78
C LEU A 20 -11.72 5.03 -20.13
N THR A 21 -12.08 6.17 -19.54
CA THR A 21 -11.12 7.07 -18.86
C THR A 21 -10.59 6.48 -17.54
N GLY A 22 -11.36 5.61 -16.87
CA GLY A 22 -10.94 4.95 -15.63
C GLY A 22 -9.75 4.00 -15.81
N CYS A 23 -9.72 3.26 -16.93
CA CYS A 23 -8.64 2.30 -17.20
C CYS A 23 -7.29 2.99 -17.47
N SER A 24 -7.27 4.04 -18.30
CA SER A 24 -6.02 4.78 -18.60
C SER A 24 -5.43 5.42 -17.33
N SER A 25 -6.27 6.01 -16.47
CA SER A 25 -5.85 6.59 -15.19
C SER A 25 -5.21 5.55 -14.25
N SER A 26 -5.81 4.36 -14.15
CA SER A 26 -5.26 3.23 -13.38
C SER A 26 -3.88 2.80 -13.92
N LEU A 27 -3.77 2.63 -15.24
CA LEU A 27 -2.51 2.22 -15.88
C LEU A 27 -1.39 3.24 -15.64
N ARG A 28 -1.68 4.54 -15.74
CA ARG A 28 -0.72 5.60 -15.41
C ARG A 28 -0.21 5.52 -13.97
N LYS A 29 -1.13 5.37 -13.00
CA LYS A 29 -0.74 5.27 -11.59
C LYS A 29 0.15 4.06 -11.34
N ASN A 30 -0.19 2.91 -11.90
CA ASN A 30 0.62 1.70 -11.77
C ASN A 30 1.99 1.88 -12.41
N TYR A 31 2.05 2.47 -13.62
CA TYR A 31 3.31 2.77 -14.30
C TYR A 31 4.25 3.60 -13.41
N VAL A 32 3.75 4.71 -12.82
CA VAL A 32 4.57 5.59 -12.00
C VAL A 32 5.06 4.88 -10.74
N ARG A 33 4.19 4.09 -10.08
CA ARG A 33 4.55 3.31 -8.89
C ARG A 33 5.63 2.27 -9.20
N ASP A 34 5.47 1.53 -10.29
CA ASP A 34 6.43 0.50 -10.70
C ASP A 34 7.78 1.14 -11.06
N LYS A 35 7.77 2.28 -11.77
CA LYS A 35 9.00 3.00 -12.13
C LYS A 35 9.69 3.66 -10.94
N ALA A 36 8.93 4.15 -9.96
CA ALA A 36 9.51 4.68 -8.73
C ALA A 36 10.24 3.58 -7.95
N ALA A 37 9.72 2.35 -8.00
CA ALA A 37 10.34 1.19 -7.37
C ALA A 37 11.73 0.84 -7.94
N ASP A 38 11.96 1.16 -9.21
CA ASP A 38 13.23 0.92 -9.89
C ASP A 38 14.13 2.17 -9.92
N HIS A 39 13.72 3.25 -9.24
CA HIS A 39 14.46 4.51 -9.28
C HIS A 39 15.79 4.42 -8.53
N VAL A 40 16.85 4.84 -9.21
CA VAL A 40 18.19 4.99 -8.62
C VAL A 40 18.43 6.47 -8.35
N TYR A 41 18.47 6.83 -7.08
CA TYR A 41 18.78 8.15 -6.59
C TYR A 41 20.26 8.46 -6.84
N ARG A 42 20.53 9.69 -7.29
CA ARG A 42 21.90 10.21 -7.41
C ARG A 42 22.49 10.65 -6.07
N LYS A 43 21.63 10.87 -5.06
CA LYS A 43 22.01 11.32 -3.72
C LYS A 43 22.54 10.15 -2.89
N GLU A 44 23.40 10.48 -1.93
CA GLU A 44 23.85 9.54 -0.92
C GLU A 44 22.71 9.18 0.04
N LEU A 45 22.77 7.98 0.65
CA LEU A 45 21.72 7.54 1.59
C LEU A 45 21.59 8.51 2.78
N ALA A 46 22.69 9.12 3.22
CA ALA A 46 22.68 10.12 4.29
C ALA A 46 21.78 11.33 4.01
N GLU A 47 21.72 11.77 2.74
CA GLU A 47 20.89 12.90 2.31
C GLU A 47 19.44 12.46 2.06
N LEU A 48 19.25 11.21 1.64
CA LEU A 48 17.94 10.65 1.35
C LEU A 48 17.17 10.27 2.64
N TRP A 49 17.88 9.77 3.65
CA TRP A 49 17.30 9.19 4.86
C TRP A 49 16.34 10.12 5.62
N PRO A 50 16.61 11.44 5.78
CA PRO A 50 15.67 12.34 6.43
C PRO A 50 14.31 12.41 5.73
N HIS A 51 14.26 12.24 4.40
CA HIS A 51 13.00 12.24 3.64
C HIS A 51 12.19 10.97 3.92
N VAL A 52 12.86 9.82 4.09
CA VAL A 52 12.23 8.56 4.52
C VAL A 52 11.56 8.75 5.89
N GLN A 53 12.32 9.31 6.83
CA GLN A 53 11.83 9.59 8.19
C GLN A 53 10.66 10.58 8.19
N GLU A 54 10.70 11.60 7.34
CA GLU A 54 9.62 12.58 7.22
C GLU A 54 8.33 11.95 6.68
N VAL A 55 8.41 11.11 5.65
CA VAL A 55 7.25 10.38 5.13
C VAL A 55 6.67 9.46 6.21
N LEU A 56 7.49 8.64 6.87
CA LEU A 56 6.95 7.74 7.91
C LEU A 56 6.33 8.51 9.08
N ARG A 57 6.92 9.65 9.47
CA ARG A 57 6.39 10.54 10.50
C ARG A 57 5.06 11.17 10.10
N SER A 58 4.91 11.60 8.84
CA SER A 58 3.67 12.21 8.34
C SER A 58 2.49 11.22 8.41
N HIS A 59 2.78 9.93 8.26
CA HIS A 59 1.82 8.83 8.42
C HIS A 59 1.62 8.36 9.87
N GLY A 60 2.28 9.00 10.85
CA GLY A 60 2.11 8.71 12.28
C GLY A 60 2.90 7.51 12.80
N TYR A 61 3.88 7.01 12.05
CA TYR A 61 4.71 5.90 12.49
C TYR A 61 5.82 6.36 13.44
N SER A 62 6.12 5.50 14.41
CA SER A 62 7.36 5.52 15.18
C SER A 62 8.22 4.34 14.72
N TRP A 63 9.54 4.43 14.88
CA TRP A 63 10.45 3.41 14.37
C TRP A 63 11.69 3.22 15.21
N LYS A 64 12.30 2.04 15.01
CA LYS A 64 13.62 1.68 15.48
C LYS A 64 14.56 1.57 14.29
N GLU A 65 15.70 2.23 14.38
CA GLU A 65 16.75 2.13 13.37
C GLU A 65 17.78 1.06 13.73
N MET A 66 18.35 0.43 12.72
CA MET A 66 19.54 -0.41 12.83
C MET A 66 20.78 0.47 12.60
N PRO A 67 21.57 0.76 13.65
CA PRO A 67 22.70 1.66 13.54
C PRO A 67 23.67 1.25 12.43
N GLY A 68 24.06 2.20 11.59
CA GLY A 68 25.06 2.01 10.54
C GLY A 68 24.60 1.21 9.32
N ARG A 69 23.30 0.89 9.18
CA ARG A 69 22.80 0.07 8.06
C ARG A 69 21.80 0.75 7.13
N TYR A 70 21.35 1.98 7.42
CA TYR A 70 20.22 2.61 6.72
C TYR A 70 19.06 1.62 6.58
N VAL A 71 18.71 0.99 7.69
CA VAL A 71 17.55 0.11 7.82
C VAL A 71 16.76 0.59 9.03
N LEU A 72 15.46 0.76 8.86
CA LEU A 72 14.55 1.03 9.97
C LEU A 72 13.34 0.10 9.88
N GLU A 73 12.79 -0.22 11.03
CA GLU A 73 11.55 -0.95 11.17
C GLU A 73 10.61 -0.11 12.03
N THR A 74 9.40 0.16 11.52
CA THR A 74 8.39 0.88 12.29
C THR A 74 7.74 -0.05 13.31
N GLU A 75 7.24 0.55 14.38
CA GLU A 75 6.28 -0.13 15.24
C GLU A 75 4.99 -0.42 14.46
N TRP A 76 4.20 -1.38 14.96
CA TRP A 76 2.86 -1.63 14.44
C TRP A 76 1.96 -0.43 14.74
N LEU A 77 1.38 0.15 13.70
CA LEU A 77 0.37 1.20 13.80
C LEU A 77 -1.00 0.61 13.50
N ASP A 78 -1.93 0.71 14.45
CA ASP A 78 -3.29 0.23 14.25
C ASP A 78 -4.03 1.16 13.27
N SER A 79 -4.52 0.61 12.17
CA SER A 79 -5.32 1.32 11.16
C SER A 79 -6.82 1.35 11.50
N GLY A 80 -7.18 0.80 12.67
CA GLY A 80 -8.54 0.77 13.19
C GLY A 80 -9.22 -0.59 13.10
N GLY A 81 -10.41 -0.63 13.69
CA GLY A 81 -11.22 -1.82 13.98
C GLY A 81 -11.93 -1.54 15.29
N GLY A 82 -13.23 -1.24 15.25
CA GLY A 82 -14.00 -1.00 16.48
C GLY A 82 -13.99 -2.22 17.39
N SER A 83 -14.55 -2.11 18.60
CA SER A 83 -14.62 -3.21 19.58
C SER A 83 -15.27 -4.51 19.07
N LEU A 84 -15.96 -4.46 17.92
CA LEU A 84 -16.70 -5.56 17.32
C LEU A 84 -16.17 -5.97 15.92
N GLY A 85 -15.17 -5.28 15.37
CA GLY A 85 -14.60 -5.56 14.05
C GLY A 85 -13.19 -6.14 14.13
N PRO A 86 -12.66 -6.75 13.05
CA PRO A 86 -11.26 -7.17 13.02
C PRO A 86 -10.34 -5.95 13.22
N GLY A 87 -9.42 -6.05 14.16
CA GLY A 87 -8.35 -5.09 14.35
C GLY A 87 -7.33 -5.26 13.23
N THR A 88 -7.00 -4.15 12.57
CA THR A 88 -5.99 -4.11 11.51
C THR A 88 -4.82 -3.24 11.96
N ALA A 89 -3.60 -3.70 11.70
CA ALA A 89 -2.39 -2.96 11.97
C ALA A 89 -1.40 -3.12 10.83
N SER A 90 -0.59 -2.09 10.59
CA SER A 90 0.49 -2.13 9.59
C SER A 90 1.81 -1.69 10.19
N ARG A 91 2.91 -2.15 9.59
CA ARG A 91 4.27 -1.68 9.87
C ARG A 91 5.10 -1.66 8.59
N PHE A 92 6.20 -0.91 8.61
CA PHE A 92 7.13 -0.82 7.50
C PHE A 92 8.54 -1.26 7.90
N LEU A 93 9.20 -1.96 7.00
CA LEU A 93 10.64 -2.18 7.00
C LEU A 93 11.22 -1.42 5.80
N VAL A 94 12.03 -0.41 6.06
CA VAL A 94 12.67 0.39 5.01
C VAL A 94 14.16 0.11 4.99
N GLN A 95 14.70 -0.11 3.79
CA GLN A 95 16.11 -0.37 3.55
C GLN A 95 16.66 0.57 2.48
N GLY A 96 17.74 1.27 2.82
CA GLY A 96 18.62 1.93 1.89
C GLY A 96 19.63 0.95 1.30
N ILE A 97 19.82 1.00 -0.01
CA ILE A 97 20.71 0.12 -0.77
C ILE A 97 21.69 0.98 -1.55
N VAL A 98 22.99 0.78 -1.34
CA VAL A 98 24.02 1.38 -2.20
C VAL A 98 24.29 0.41 -3.34
N LEU A 99 24.14 0.88 -4.58
CA LEU A 99 24.33 0.03 -5.75
C LEU A 99 25.81 0.00 -6.15
N ALA A 100 26.30 -1.18 -6.57
CA ALA A 100 27.67 -1.35 -7.04
C ALA A 100 27.98 -0.48 -8.28
N SER A 101 26.96 -0.18 -9.09
CA SER A 101 27.03 0.70 -10.26
C SER A 101 27.13 2.19 -9.92
N GLY A 102 27.09 2.55 -8.63
CA GLY A 102 26.89 3.91 -8.15
C GLY A 102 25.41 4.26 -8.00
N GLY A 103 25.16 5.25 -7.14
CA GLY A 103 23.81 5.67 -6.75
C GLY A 103 23.23 4.84 -5.60
N THR A 104 22.05 5.24 -5.16
CA THR A 104 21.35 4.61 -4.04
C THR A 104 19.91 4.27 -4.44
N ALA A 105 19.34 3.26 -3.80
CA ALA A 105 17.96 2.83 -4.00
C ALA A 105 17.30 2.62 -2.63
N LEU A 106 15.97 2.72 -2.62
CA LEU A 106 15.16 2.43 -1.44
C LEU A 106 14.28 1.23 -1.71
N ARG A 107 14.09 0.41 -0.68
CA ARG A 107 13.08 -0.65 -0.65
C ARG A 107 12.23 -0.48 0.60
N VAL A 108 10.93 -0.43 0.44
CA VAL A 108 9.95 -0.35 1.51
C VAL A 108 9.09 -1.61 1.47
N MET A 109 9.17 -2.39 2.54
CA MET A 109 8.31 -3.55 2.75
C MET A 109 7.25 -3.18 3.78
N ARG A 110 5.97 -3.44 3.47
CA ARG A 110 4.86 -3.33 4.39
C ARG A 110 4.50 -4.69 4.94
N GLY A 111 4.32 -4.75 6.26
CA GLY A 111 3.69 -5.86 6.95
C GLY A 111 2.29 -5.44 7.37
N ASP A 112 1.27 -6.20 6.99
CA ASP A 112 -0.10 -6.04 7.47
C ASP A 112 -0.43 -7.17 8.43
N ARG A 113 -1.19 -6.85 9.48
CA ARG A 113 -1.64 -7.77 10.51
C ARG A 113 -3.13 -7.62 10.75
N ILE A 114 -3.84 -8.74 10.73
CA ILE A 114 -5.27 -8.80 11.05
C ILE A 114 -5.46 -9.67 12.29
N THR A 115 -6.16 -9.13 13.28
CA THR A 115 -6.58 -9.84 14.50
C THR A 115 -8.10 -9.78 14.60
N GLN A 116 -8.76 -10.91 14.78
CA GLN A 116 -10.22 -10.97 14.84
C GLN A 116 -10.67 -11.70 16.10
N SER A 117 -11.53 -11.02 16.87
CA SER A 117 -12.25 -11.62 17.99
C SER A 117 -13.59 -12.17 17.52
N ILE A 118 -13.98 -13.34 18.01
CA ILE A 118 -15.30 -13.98 17.79
C ILE A 118 -15.94 -14.28 19.16
N GLY A 119 -17.26 -14.12 19.31
CA GLY A 119 -18.05 -14.40 20.55
C GLY A 119 -19.34 -15.16 20.21
N VAL A 120 -20.03 -15.93 21.09
CA VAL A 120 -20.26 -15.86 22.56
C VAL A 120 -20.33 -17.24 23.27
N GLY A 121 -19.84 -18.33 22.66
CA GLY A 121 -19.90 -19.69 23.23
C GLY A 121 -18.53 -20.36 23.36
N TYR A 122 -18.26 -21.06 24.47
CA TYR A 122 -16.97 -21.74 24.69
C TYR A 122 -16.78 -22.91 23.71
N VAL A 123 -15.77 -22.83 22.85
CA VAL A 123 -15.27 -23.97 22.08
C VAL A 123 -13.75 -23.92 22.09
N ASP A 124 -13.13 -24.95 22.66
CA ASP A 124 -11.68 -25.13 22.72
C ASP A 124 -11.20 -25.86 21.45
N ARG A 125 -11.16 -25.16 20.31
CA ARG A 125 -10.68 -25.72 19.04
C ARG A 125 -9.50 -24.93 18.51
N GLU A 126 -8.38 -25.62 18.32
CA GLU A 126 -7.19 -25.08 17.65
C GLU A 126 -7.45 -24.97 16.14
N ILE A 127 -7.24 -23.77 15.57
CA ILE A 127 -7.42 -23.50 14.14
C ILE A 127 -6.05 -23.54 13.46
N LYS A 128 -5.86 -24.44 12.50
CA LYS A 128 -4.57 -24.66 11.80
C LYS A 128 -4.62 -24.34 10.32
N THR A 129 -5.80 -24.38 9.69
CA THR A 129 -5.93 -24.17 8.25
C THR A 129 -6.78 -22.94 7.91
N GLU A 130 -6.63 -22.43 6.69
CA GLU A 130 -7.42 -21.29 6.19
C GLU A 130 -8.92 -21.66 6.08
N GLU A 131 -9.23 -22.91 5.76
CA GLU A 131 -10.60 -23.43 5.72
C GLU A 131 -11.22 -23.46 7.12
N GLU A 132 -10.46 -23.90 8.13
CA GLU A 132 -10.90 -23.87 9.53
C GLU A 132 -11.08 -22.44 10.03
N TYR A 133 -10.23 -21.51 9.61
CA TYR A 133 -10.38 -20.08 9.90
C TYR A 133 -11.67 -19.53 9.30
N ALA A 134 -11.92 -19.77 8.01
CA ALA A 134 -13.14 -19.33 7.32
C ALA A 134 -14.39 -19.93 7.95
N GLN A 135 -14.33 -21.19 8.39
CA GLN A 135 -15.42 -21.83 9.11
C GLN A 135 -15.65 -21.19 10.49
N ALA A 136 -14.59 -20.91 11.25
CA ALA A 136 -14.68 -20.29 12.57
C ALA A 136 -15.20 -18.85 12.54
N VAL A 137 -14.90 -18.08 11.49
CA VAL A 137 -15.48 -16.74 11.28
C VAL A 137 -17.00 -16.79 11.09
N ASN A 138 -17.50 -17.86 10.46
CA ASN A 138 -18.92 -18.03 10.14
C ASN A 138 -19.67 -18.89 11.18
N ASP A 139 -18.96 -19.47 12.15
CA ASP A 139 -19.54 -20.33 13.17
C ASP A 139 -20.08 -19.50 14.34
N SER A 140 -21.40 -19.49 14.49
CA SER A 140 -22.11 -18.80 15.58
C SER A 140 -21.82 -19.37 16.98
N GLN A 141 -21.18 -20.55 17.08
CA GLN A 141 -20.83 -21.19 18.35
C GLN A 141 -19.38 -20.95 18.76
N ALA A 142 -18.50 -20.47 17.87
CA ALA A 142 -17.09 -20.29 18.17
C ALA A 142 -16.83 -18.98 18.95
N SER A 143 -15.94 -19.02 19.94
CA SER A 143 -15.44 -17.82 20.62
C SER A 143 -13.94 -17.87 20.85
N GLY A 144 -13.32 -16.70 20.96
CA GLY A 144 -11.88 -16.55 21.15
C GLY A 144 -11.28 -15.51 20.21
N VAL A 145 -9.94 -15.48 20.18
CA VAL A 145 -9.17 -14.67 19.23
C VAL A 145 -8.64 -15.61 18.16
N LEU A 146 -8.99 -15.36 16.91
CA LEU A 146 -8.49 -16.14 15.78
C LEU A 146 -6.97 -15.92 15.63
N PRO A 147 -6.23 -16.91 15.08
CA PRO A 147 -4.82 -16.75 14.79
C PRO A 147 -4.53 -15.48 13.99
N THR A 148 -3.55 -14.71 14.44
CA THR A 148 -3.14 -13.48 13.77
C THR A 148 -2.64 -13.79 12.36
N ARG A 149 -3.27 -13.21 11.33
CA ARG A 149 -2.79 -13.30 9.95
C ARG A 149 -1.83 -12.16 9.68
N GLN A 150 -0.64 -12.47 9.16
CA GLN A 150 0.36 -11.49 8.73
C GLN A 150 0.71 -11.68 7.26
N ASN A 151 0.79 -10.58 6.52
CA ASN A 151 1.22 -10.57 5.12
C ASN A 151 2.32 -9.52 4.93
N TYR A 152 3.30 -9.80 4.06
CA TYR A 152 4.38 -8.87 3.73
C TYR A 152 4.48 -8.67 2.23
N PHE A 153 4.55 -7.43 1.79
CA PHE A 153 4.69 -7.06 0.38
C PHE A 153 5.44 -5.72 0.24
N ARG A 154 5.97 -5.45 -0.94
CA ARG A 154 6.65 -4.17 -1.22
C ARG A 154 5.62 -3.05 -1.36
N ASP A 155 5.79 -1.94 -0.64
CA ASP A 155 4.86 -0.81 -0.68
C ASP A 155 5.36 0.27 -1.65
N LEU A 156 4.83 0.22 -2.86
CA LEU A 156 5.21 1.15 -3.94
C LEU A 156 4.66 2.56 -3.73
N GLU A 157 3.62 2.73 -2.91
CA GLU A 157 3.05 4.07 -2.68
C GLU A 157 3.98 4.88 -1.77
N ILE A 158 4.47 4.28 -0.68
CA ILE A 158 5.44 4.94 0.20
C ILE A 158 6.76 5.21 -0.54
N GLU A 159 7.23 4.27 -1.39
CA GLU A 159 8.42 4.52 -2.23
C GLU A 159 8.24 5.71 -3.18
N LEU A 160 7.07 5.81 -3.82
CA LEU A 160 6.73 6.94 -4.70
C LEU A 160 6.60 8.26 -3.92
N GLU A 161 6.05 8.24 -2.71
CA GLU A 161 5.95 9.43 -1.86
C GLU A 161 7.34 9.93 -1.45
N ILE A 162 8.23 9.03 -1.06
CA ILE A 162 9.62 9.37 -0.76
C ILE A 162 10.31 9.95 -2.01
N LEU A 163 10.08 9.37 -3.19
CA LEU A 163 10.62 9.89 -4.44
C LEU A 163 10.13 11.32 -4.71
N ARG A 164 8.82 11.57 -4.60
CA ARG A 164 8.24 12.91 -4.81
C ARG A 164 8.81 13.95 -3.87
N LEU A 165 9.09 13.57 -2.63
CA LEU A 165 9.66 14.47 -1.63
C LEU A 165 11.16 14.72 -1.86
N SER A 166 11.91 13.68 -2.23
CA SER A 166 13.37 13.74 -2.31
C SER A 166 13.93 14.11 -3.69
N ASP A 167 13.24 13.77 -4.77
CA ASP A 167 13.56 14.09 -6.16
C ASP A 167 12.28 14.39 -6.97
N PRO A 168 11.70 15.59 -6.78
CA PRO A 168 10.46 15.99 -7.46
C PRO A 168 10.63 16.10 -8.98
N GLU A 169 11.84 16.35 -9.48
CA GLU A 169 12.13 16.42 -10.92
C GLU A 169 12.04 15.02 -11.54
N ALA A 170 12.63 14.00 -10.90
CA ALA A 170 12.49 12.63 -11.33
C ALA A 170 11.03 12.16 -11.26
N ALA A 171 10.30 12.49 -10.20
CA ALA A 171 8.88 12.16 -10.09
C ALA A 171 8.05 12.79 -11.22
N ALA A 172 8.26 14.08 -11.52
CA ALA A 172 7.57 14.78 -12.61
C ALA A 172 7.89 14.17 -13.99
N ARG A 173 9.13 13.71 -14.19
CA ARG A 173 9.50 12.98 -15.41
C ARG A 173 8.75 11.65 -15.53
N LEU A 174 8.64 10.87 -14.44
CA LEU A 174 7.87 9.62 -14.46
C LEU A 174 6.39 9.88 -14.76
N ASP A 175 5.80 10.94 -14.21
CA ASP A 175 4.42 11.33 -14.51
C ASP A 175 4.24 11.69 -16.00
N ALA A 176 5.20 12.41 -16.60
CA ALA A 176 5.19 12.73 -18.03
C ALA A 176 5.37 11.49 -18.92
N GLU A 177 6.29 10.58 -18.55
CA GLU A 177 6.49 9.29 -19.22
C GLU A 177 5.22 8.43 -19.17
N ALA A 178 4.55 8.39 -18.01
CA ALA A 178 3.29 7.68 -17.84
C ALA A 178 2.17 8.25 -18.73
N LEU A 179 2.07 9.59 -18.83
CA LEU A 179 1.12 10.26 -19.71
C LEU A 179 1.38 9.95 -21.19
N ALA A 180 2.65 9.89 -21.61
CA ALA A 180 3.03 9.54 -22.97
C ALA A 180 2.75 8.06 -23.30
N ALA A 181 2.99 7.16 -22.34
CA ALA A 181 2.74 5.72 -22.50
C ALA A 181 1.25 5.34 -22.44
N HIS A 182 0.46 6.09 -21.67
CA HIS A 182 -0.95 5.84 -21.40
C HIS A 182 -1.76 7.16 -21.45
N PRO A 183 -2.13 7.66 -22.65
CA PRO A 183 -2.85 8.92 -22.81
C PRO A 183 -4.25 8.93 -22.16
#